data_AF-A0A356GQ85-F1
#
_entry.id   AF-A0A356GQ85-F1
#
_cell.length_a   1.000
_cell.length_b   1.000
_cell.length_c   1.000
_cell.angle_alpha   90.00
_cell.angle_beta   90.00
_cell.angle_gamma   90.00
#
_symmetry.space_group_name_H-M   'P 1'
#
loop_
_entity.id
_entity.type
_entity.pdbx_description
1 polymer ?
#
loop_
_entity_poly.entity_id
_entity_poly.type
_entity_poly.pdbx_seq_one_letter_code
_entity_poly.pdbx_strand_id
1 'polypeptide(L)' 'VQFHPEVAHTPRGKEILSNFLFRICGLSPVWTMHSFIETSIRKTRETVGDDRVVLGLSGGVDSS' A
#
# COMPACT_ATOMS: atom_id res chain seq x y z
N VAL A 1 -23.65 -1.01 -6.28
CA VAL A 1 -23.98 -1.86 -5.12
C VAL A 1 -24.71 -1.02 -4.10
N GLN A 2 -25.68 -1.57 -3.36
CA GLN A 2 -26.46 -0.83 -2.37
C GLN A 2 -26.01 -1.16 -0.93
N PHE A 3 -24.75 -1.54 -0.77
CA PHE A 3 -24.06 -1.85 0.49
C PHE A 3 -22.56 -1.56 0.36
N HIS A 4 -21.86 -1.50 1.48
CA HIS A 4 -20.44 -1.18 1.59
C HIS A 4 -19.59 -2.46 1.75
N PRO A 5 -18.99 -3.04 0.70
CA PRO A 5 -18.17 -4.25 0.81
C PRO A 5 -16.85 -4.05 1.58
N GLU A 6 -16.45 -2.81 1.83
CA GLU A 6 -15.23 -2.42 2.55
C GLU A 6 -15.37 -2.51 4.08
N VAL A 7 -16.60 -2.41 4.62
CA VAL A 7 -16.80 -2.41 6.08
C VAL A 7 -16.81 -3.83 6.65
N ALA A 8 -16.32 -3.97 7.88
CA ALA A 8 -16.29 -5.25 8.59
C ALA A 8 -17.68 -5.89 8.79
N HIS A 9 -18.74 -5.08 8.73
CA HIS A 9 -20.13 -5.52 8.87
C HIS A 9 -20.67 -6.29 7.65
N THR A 10 -19.97 -6.27 6.51
CA THR A 10 -20.38 -7.01 5.32
C THR A 10 -19.69 -8.39 5.31
N PRO A 11 -20.41 -9.49 5.58
CA PRO A 11 -19.83 -10.82 5.50
C PRO A 11 -19.26 -11.05 4.10
N ARG A 12 -18.05 -11.59 4.01
CA ARG A 12 -17.34 -11.84 2.75
C ARG A 12 -17.09 -10.58 1.91
N GLY A 13 -17.18 -9.36 2.47
CA GLY A 13 -16.89 -8.11 1.75
C GLY A 13 -15.51 -8.09 1.07
N LYS A 14 -14.49 -8.60 1.76
CA LYS A 14 -13.13 -8.79 1.20
C LYS A 14 -13.11 -9.72 -0.01
N GLU A 15 -13.91 -10.78 -0.02
CA GLU A 15 -13.99 -11.72 -1.15
C GLU A 15 -14.64 -11.07 -2.37
N ILE A 16 -15.69 -10.26 -2.16
CA ILE A 16 -16.33 -9.48 -3.22
C ILE A 16 -15.30 -8.56 -3.90
N LEU A 17 -14.54 -7.80 -3.10
CA LEU A 17 -13.49 -6.91 -3.62
C LEU A 17 -12.38 -7.69 -4.33
N SER A 18 -11.93 -8.81 -3.76
CA SER A 18 -10.91 -9.67 -4.36
C SER A 18 -11.35 -10.23 -5.72
N ASN A 19 -12.58 -10.72 -5.82
CA ASN A 19 -13.14 -11.22 -7.08
C ASN A 19 -13.21 -10.11 -8.14
N PHE A 20 -13.63 -8.91 -7.74
CA PHE A 20 -13.66 -7.77 -8.66
C PHE A 20 -12.26 -7.43 -9.18
N LEU A 21 -11.28 -7.24 -8.29
CA LEU A 21 -9.93 -6.82 -8.68
C LEU A 21 -9.20 -7.90 -9.50
N PHE A 22 -9.22 -9.16 -9.07
CA PHE A 22 -8.35 -10.19 -9.63
C PHE A 22 -9.03 -11.10 -10.66
N ARG A 23 -10.34 -11.34 -10.53
CA ARG A 23 -11.06 -12.21 -11.49
C ARG A 23 -11.76 -11.44 -12.60
N ILE A 24 -12.37 -10.30 -12.29
CA ILE A 24 -13.10 -9.49 -13.27
C ILE A 24 -12.15 -8.52 -13.98
N CYS A 25 -11.43 -7.70 -13.22
CA CYS A 25 -10.48 -6.72 -13.79
C CYS A 25 -9.15 -7.34 -14.21
N GLY A 26 -8.85 -8.59 -13.80
CA GLY A 26 -7.63 -9.30 -14.18
C GLY A 26 -6.34 -8.67 -13.65
N LEU A 27 -6.41 -7.90 -12.56
CA LEU A 27 -5.23 -7.29 -11.96
C LEU A 27 -4.31 -8.37 -11.37
N SER A 28 -3.03 -8.06 -11.28
CA SER A 28 -2.06 -8.91 -10.57
C SER A 28 -1.80 -8.35 -9.17
N PRO A 29 -1.71 -9.19 -8.12
CA PRO A 29 -1.45 -8.77 -6.74
C PRO A 29 0.03 -8.44 -6.53
N VAL A 30 0.59 -7.57 -7.37
CA VAL A 30 2.01 -7.18 -7.34
C VAL A 30 2.31 -6.10 -6.30
N TRP A 31 1.28 -5.41 -5.80
CA TRP A 31 1.42 -4.42 -4.75
C TRP A 31 1.55 -5.12 -3.39
N THR A 32 2.80 -5.33 -2.98
CA THR A 32 3.17 -5.93 -1.70
C THR A 32 4.03 -4.96 -0.90
N MET A 33 4.14 -5.17 0.41
CA MET A 33 5.06 -4.36 1.22
C MET A 33 6.52 -4.49 0.75
N HIS A 34 6.90 -5.66 0.23
CA HIS A 34 8.24 -5.88 -0.34
C HIS A 34 8.47 -5.01 -1.59
N SER A 35 7.59 -5.09 -2.59
CA SER A 35 7.70 -4.27 -3.80
C SER A 35 7.60 -2.76 -3.50
N PHE A 36 6.84 -2.40 -2.47
CA PHE A 36 6.72 -1.03 -2.00
C PHE A 36 8.02 -0.51 -1.40
N ILE A 37 8.68 -1.29 -0.53
CA ILE A 37 9.98 -0.92 0.06
C ILE A 37 11.02 -0.70 -1.04
N GLU A 38 11.13 -1.62 -1.99
CA GLU A 38 12.09 -1.49 -3.11
C GLU A 38 11.83 -0.23 -3.94
N THR A 39 10.57 0.00 -4.30
CA THR A 39 10.17 1.18 -5.10
C THR A 39 10.42 2.47 -4.32
N SER A 40 10.14 2.48 -3.02
CA SER A 40 10.32 3.64 -2.15
C SER A 40 11.81 3.97 -1.97
N ILE A 41 12.66 2.97 -1.72
CA ILE A 41 14.11 3.15 -1.62
C ILE A 41 14.66 3.75 -2.92
N ARG A 42 14.28 3.17 -4.07
CA ARG A 42 14.71 3.69 -5.38
C ARG A 42 14.31 5.14 -5.55
N LYS A 43 13.03 5.47 -5.34
CA LYS A 43 12.50 6.83 -5.49
C LYS A 43 13.18 7.82 -4.55
N THR A 44 13.40 7.44 -3.29
CA THR A 44 14.09 8.28 -2.31
C THR A 44 15.53 8.55 -2.74
N ARG A 45 16.27 7.53 -3.21
CA ARG A 45 17.64 7.71 -3.73
C ARG A 45 17.70 8.61 -4.94
N GLU A 46 16.78 8.45 -5.89
CA GLU A 46 16.68 9.32 -7.08
C GLU A 46 16.36 10.77 -6.69
N THR A 47 15.54 10.97 -5.66
CA THR A 47 15.11 12.30 -5.20
C THR A 47 16.19 13.01 -4.37
N VAL A 48 16.89 12.28 -3.50
CA VAL A 48 17.91 12.83 -2.59
C VAL A 48 19.26 12.96 -3.28
N GLY A 49 19.61 12.03 -4.17
CA GLY A 49 20.94 12.00 -4.78
C GLY A 49 22.04 11.95 -3.72
N ASP A 50 22.91 12.96 -3.73
CA ASP A 50 24.03 13.11 -2.79
C ASP A 50 23.75 14.12 -1.66
N ASP A 51 22.52 14.62 -1.56
CA ASP A 51 22.13 15.59 -0.54
C ASP A 51 21.98 14.96 0.84
N ARG A 52 22.08 15.80 1.88
CA ARG A 52 21.85 15.38 3.27
C ARG A 52 20.39 15.58 3.66
N VAL A 53 19.84 14.60 4.36
CA VAL A 53 18.46 14.63 4.88
C VAL A 53 18.48 14.72 6.40
N VAL A 54 17.53 15.47 6.98
CA VAL A 54 17.30 15.53 8.42
C VAL A 54 15.99 14.83 8.74
N LEU A 55 16.00 13.92 9.71
CA LEU A 55 14.82 13.23 10.22
C LEU A 55 14.62 13.59 11.70
N GLY A 56 13.48 14.19 12.02
CA GLY A 56 13.05 14.40 13.41
C GLY A 56 12.40 13.13 13.95
N LEU A 57 13.05 12.46 14.90
CA LEU A 57 12.54 11.25 15.53
C LEU A 57 11.63 11.59 16.71
N SER A 58 10.34 11.27 16.61
CA SER A 58 9.37 11.45 17.70
C SER A 58 9.12 10.19 18.52
N GLY A 59 9.53 9.01 18.01
CA GLY A 59 9.29 7.70 18.64
C GLY A 59 7.91 7.10 18.32
N GLY A 60 7.14 7.70 17.41
CA GLY A 60 5.93 7.09 16.86
C GLY A 60 6.25 6.12 15.72
N VAL A 61 5.36 5.17 15.45
CA VAL A 61 5.56 4.12 14.43
C VAL A 61 5.87 4.70 13.04
N ASP A 62 5.31 5.85 12.71
CA ASP A 62 5.54 6.49 11.40
C ASP A 62 6.88 7.23 11.31
N SER A 63 7.52 7.54 12.45
CA SER A 63 8.83 8.22 12.50
C SER A 63 9.99 7.29 12.86
N SER A 64 9.70 6.01 13.21
CA SER A 64 10.68 4.99 13.62
C SER A 64 11.01 3.97 12.55
#